data_AF-A0A7S4NJD4-F1
#
_entry.id   AF-A0A7S4NJD4-F1
#
_cell.length_a   1.000
_cell.length_b   1.000
_cell.length_c   1.000
_cell.angle_alpha   90.00
_cell.angle_beta   90.00
_cell.angle_gamma   90.00
#
_symmetry.space_group_name_H-M   'P 1'
#
loop_
_entity.id
_entity.type
_entity.pdbx_description
1 polymer ?
#
loop_
_entity_poly.entity_id
_entity_poly.type
_entity_poly.pdbx_seq_one_letter_code
_entity_poly.pdbx_strand_id
1 'polypeptide(L)'
;MSRPFGVALLLAGVDELDGPQLFFSDPSGTFVQYKAKAIGAGSEGAQSNLSESYSEEMTLEEAEELALATLKQVMEEKISTENIELARVTKEKGFHIATVEEVGEVLGRL
;
A
#
# COMPACT_ATOMS: atom_id res chain seq x y z
N MET A 1 -3.79 -22.10 -26.13
CA MET A 1 -2.56 -21.50 -25.57
C MET A 1 -2.91 -20.88 -24.23
N SER A 2 -2.30 -21.36 -23.14
CA SER A 2 -2.35 -20.70 -21.83
C SER A 2 -1.18 -19.73 -21.72
N ARG A 3 -1.43 -18.51 -21.23
CA ARG A 3 -0.40 -17.51 -20.92
C ARG A 3 -0.36 -17.29 -19.40
N PRO A 4 0.79 -16.93 -18.82
CA PRO A 4 0.85 -16.49 -17.42
C PRO A 4 -0.04 -15.27 -17.18
N PHE A 5 -0.43 -15.06 -15.92
CA PHE A 5 -1.09 -13.82 -15.51
C PHE A 5 -0.12 -12.64 -15.67
N GLY A 6 -0.57 -11.55 -16.28
CA GLY A 6 0.25 -10.35 -16.50
C GLY A 6 0.10 -9.33 -15.37
N VAL A 7 -0.03 -9.80 -14.13
CA VAL A 7 -0.33 -8.97 -12.96
C VAL A 7 0.50 -9.46 -11.76
N ALA A 8 0.96 -8.51 -10.96
CA ALA A 8 1.50 -8.77 -9.63
C ALA A 8 0.48 -8.32 -8.58
N LEU A 9 0.47 -8.96 -7.42
CA LEU A 9 -0.47 -8.71 -6.34
C LEU A 9 0.25 -8.30 -5.07
N LEU A 10 -0.34 -7.34 -4.35
CA LEU A 10 -0.08 -7.10 -2.95
C LEU A 10 -1.24 -7.69 -2.15
N LEU A 11 -0.93 -8.60 -1.22
CA LEU A 11 -1.89 -9.19 -0.30
C LEU A 11 -1.58 -8.70 1.10
N ALA A 12 -2.45 -7.88 1.65
CA ALA A 12 -2.36 -7.41 3.03
C ALA A 12 -3.45 -8.07 3.88
N GLY A 13 -3.10 -8.47 5.10
CA GLY A 13 -4.02 -9.13 6.01
C GLY A 13 -3.56 -9.04 7.45
N VAL A 14 -4.43 -9.45 8.36
CA VAL A 14 -4.11 -9.61 9.78
C VAL A 14 -4.61 -10.98 10.20
N ASP A 15 -3.75 -11.78 10.81
CA ASP A 15 -4.13 -13.06 11.42
C ASP A 15 -3.87 -13.07 12.93
N GLU A 16 -4.31 -14.14 13.59
CA GLU A 16 -4.19 -14.30 15.06
C GLU A 16 -2.79 -14.76 15.51
N LEU A 17 -1.95 -15.29 14.61
CA LEU A 17 -0.68 -15.92 14.97
C LEU A 17 0.49 -14.95 14.81
N ASP A 18 0.57 -14.30 13.64
CA ASP A 18 1.67 -13.47 13.19
C ASP A 18 1.26 -11.98 13.10
N GLY A 19 -0.03 -11.67 13.22
CA GLY A 19 -0.53 -10.29 13.22
C GLY A 19 -0.60 -9.70 11.80
N PRO A 20 -0.35 -8.38 11.64
CA PRO A 20 -0.38 -7.73 10.33
C PRO A 20 0.73 -8.22 9.39
N GLN A 21 0.36 -8.57 8.16
CA GLN A 21 1.25 -9.11 7.15
C GLN A 21 1.00 -8.48 5.79
N LEU A 22 2.06 -8.34 5.00
CA LEU A 22 2.03 -7.92 3.61
C LEU A 22 2.84 -8.91 2.76
N PHE A 23 2.22 -9.45 1.72
CA PHE A 23 2.84 -10.34 0.76
C PHE A 23 2.81 -9.74 -0.64
N PHE A 24 3.90 -9.91 -1.36
CA PHE A 24 3.99 -9.65 -2.79
C PHE A 24 3.98 -10.97 -3.54
N SER A 25 3.17 -11.08 -4.58
CA SER A 25 3.16 -12.22 -5.50
C SER A 25 3.28 -11.75 -6.94
N ASP A 26 4.12 -12.40 -7.73
CA ASP A 26 4.37 -12.04 -9.13
C ASP A 26 4.01 -13.19 -10.11
N PRO A 27 3.99 -12.93 -11.42
CA PRO A 27 3.68 -13.94 -12.44
C PRO A 27 4.59 -15.17 -12.47
N SER A 28 5.74 -15.15 -11.79
CA SER A 28 6.64 -16.32 -11.70
C SER A 28 6.12 -17.38 -10.73
N GLY A 29 5.10 -17.04 -9.93
CA GLY A 29 4.60 -17.87 -8.83
C GLY A 29 5.37 -17.67 -7.52
N THR A 30 6.35 -16.77 -7.51
CA THR A 30 7.07 -16.38 -6.30
C THR A 30 6.16 -15.52 -5.44
N PHE A 31 6.14 -15.79 -4.13
CA PHE A 31 5.52 -14.91 -3.14
C PHE A 31 6.47 -14.69 -1.97
N VAL A 32 6.54 -13.45 -1.48
CA VAL A 32 7.50 -13.02 -0.45
C VAL A 32 6.83 -12.04 0.50
N GLN A 33 7.10 -12.18 1.80
CA GLN A 33 6.63 -11.25 2.82
C GLN A 33 7.46 -9.96 2.81
N TYR A 34 6.80 -8.82 2.96
CA TYR A 34 7.40 -7.50 3.02
C TYR A 34 6.87 -6.71 4.22
N LYS A 35 7.64 -5.71 4.64
CA LYS A 35 7.20 -4.69 5.60
C LYS A 35 6.53 -3.50 4.89
N ALA A 36 7.10 -3.10 3.76
CA ALA A 36 6.52 -2.14 2.82
C ALA A 36 6.94 -2.51 1.39
N LYS A 37 6.03 -2.38 0.42
CA LYS A 37 6.28 -2.76 -0.97
C LYS A 37 5.51 -1.87 -1.94
N ALA A 38 6.20 -1.40 -2.99
CA ALA A 38 5.59 -0.77 -4.14
C ALA A 38 5.68 -1.68 -5.38
N ILE A 39 4.67 -1.60 -6.26
CA ILE A 39 4.61 -2.29 -7.56
C ILE A 39 4.08 -1.33 -8.63
N GLY A 40 4.27 -1.64 -9.92
CA GLY A 40 3.79 -0.82 -11.04
C GLY A 40 4.83 0.15 -11.60
N ALA A 41 4.40 1.09 -12.43
CA ALA A 41 5.30 1.93 -13.24
C ALA A 41 6.22 2.83 -12.39
N GLY A 42 5.72 3.36 -11.26
CA GLY A 42 6.49 4.22 -10.34
C GLY A 42 7.21 3.46 -9.23
N SER A 43 7.31 2.13 -9.29
CA SER A 43 7.72 1.33 -8.14
C SER A 43 9.15 1.57 -7.68
N GLU A 44 10.07 1.92 -8.57
CA GLU A 44 11.48 2.14 -8.21
C GLU A 44 11.63 3.33 -7.25
N GLY A 45 11.08 4.49 -7.62
CA GLY A 45 11.08 5.68 -6.77
C GLY A 45 10.25 5.47 -5.49
N ALA A 46 9.07 4.87 -5.62
CA ALA A 46 8.22 4.58 -4.47
C ALA A 46 8.90 3.62 -3.47
N GLN A 47 9.57 2.58 -3.96
CA GLN A 47 10.27 1.61 -3.10
C GLN A 47 11.45 2.25 -2.38
N SER A 48 12.18 3.17 -3.03
CA SER A 48 13.26 3.93 -2.37
C SER A 48 12.71 4.76 -1.22
N ASN A 49 11.64 5.53 -1.44
CA ASN A 49 11.01 6.33 -0.38
C ASN A 49 10.48 5.47 0.78
N LEU A 50 9.83 4.34 0.46
CA LEU A 50 9.38 3.38 1.49
C LEU A 50 10.55 2.80 2.29
N SER A 51 11.67 2.50 1.63
CA SER A 51 12.85 1.92 2.31
C SER A 51 13.53 2.93 3.24
N GLU A 52 13.48 4.22 2.91
CA GLU A 52 14.06 5.29 3.72
C GLU A 52 13.14 5.74 4.87
N SER A 53 11.83 5.79 4.61
CA SER A 53 10.88 6.42 5.54
C SER A 53 10.16 5.44 6.45
N TYR A 54 10.05 4.16 6.10
CA TYR A 54 9.33 3.17 6.90
C TYR A 54 10.02 2.90 8.25
N SER A 55 9.22 2.78 9.31
CA SER A 55 9.66 2.30 10.63
C SER A 55 8.68 1.26 11.17
N GLU A 56 9.17 0.26 11.91
CA GLU A 56 8.32 -0.75 12.54
C GLU A 56 7.45 -0.19 13.67
N GLU A 57 7.79 0.99 14.19
CA GLU A 57 7.04 1.65 15.28
C GLU A 57 5.94 2.60 14.76
N MET A 58 5.72 2.66 13.45
CA MET A 58 4.68 3.49 12.84
C MET A 58 3.28 3.09 13.32
N THR A 59 2.51 4.10 13.66
CA THR A 59 1.06 3.99 13.79
C THR A 59 0.41 3.78 12.42
N LEU A 60 -0.84 3.30 12.42
CA LEU A 60 -1.61 3.16 11.19
C LEU A 60 -1.78 4.51 10.46
N GLU A 61 -1.96 5.59 11.21
CA GLU A 61 -2.11 6.95 10.66
C GLU A 61 -0.84 7.42 9.94
N GLU A 62 0.33 7.23 10.56
CA GLU A 62 1.62 7.52 9.93
C GLU A 62 1.88 6.66 8.69
N ALA A 63 1.43 5.39 8.70
CA ALA A 63 1.54 4.51 7.54
C ALA A 63 0.63 4.94 6.38
N GLU A 64 -0.59 5.41 6.67
CA GLU A 64 -1.50 5.99 5.66
C GLU A 64 -0.88 7.25 5.03
N GLU A 65 -0.31 8.13 5.86
CA GLU A 65 0.39 9.33 5.40
C GLU A 65 1.59 8.97 4.53
N LEU A 66 2.44 8.04 4.96
CA LEU A 66 3.58 7.58 4.18
C LEU A 66 3.14 6.99 2.84
N ALA A 67 2.07 6.18 2.82
CA ALA A 67 1.56 5.58 1.59
C ALA A 67 1.12 6.65 0.58
N LEU A 68 0.32 7.64 1.02
CA LEU A 68 -0.15 8.71 0.13
C LEU A 68 0.96 9.70 -0.24
N ALA A 69 1.88 10.02 0.67
CA ALA A 69 3.05 10.84 0.37
C ALA A 69 3.95 10.18 -0.68
N THR A 70 4.17 8.87 -0.56
CA THR A 70 4.93 8.08 -1.54
C THR A 70 4.23 8.10 -2.91
N LEU A 71 2.91 7.88 -2.92
CA LEU A 71 2.13 7.88 -4.15
C LEU A 71 2.18 9.25 -4.84
N LYS A 72 2.02 10.34 -4.08
CA LYS A 72 2.12 11.73 -4.56
C LYS A 72 3.47 12.06 -5.23
N GLN A 73 4.57 11.41 -4.81
CA GLN A 73 5.89 11.63 -5.41
C GLN A 73 6.04 11.01 -6.81
N VAL A 74 5.30 9.91 -7.08
CA VAL A 74 5.46 9.12 -8.31
C VAL A 74 4.30 9.26 -9.29
N MET A 75 3.20 9.90 -8.88
CA MET A 75 2.10 10.25 -9.78
C MET A 75 2.46 11.46 -10.65
N GLU A 76 2.12 11.39 -11.94
CA GLU A 76 2.27 12.51 -12.88
C GLU A 76 1.22 13.60 -12.61
N GLU A 77 -0.01 13.18 -12.28
CA GLU A 77 -1.11 14.08 -11.92
C GLU A 77 -1.08 14.42 -10.43
N LYS A 78 -1.63 15.59 -10.08
CA LYS A 78 -1.82 15.95 -8.68
C LYS A 78 -2.81 14.98 -8.03
N ILE A 79 -2.40 14.39 -6.92
CA ILE A 79 -3.25 13.50 -6.11
C ILE A 79 -4.50 14.24 -5.60
N SER A 80 -5.65 13.59 -5.69
CA SER A 80 -6.94 14.06 -5.18
C SER A 80 -7.80 12.89 -4.75
N THR A 81 -8.88 13.13 -4.03
CA THR A 81 -9.83 12.09 -3.62
C THR A 81 -10.56 11.41 -4.79
N GLU A 82 -10.37 11.88 -6.03
CA GLU A 82 -11.02 11.35 -7.24
C GLU A 82 -10.11 10.40 -8.03
N ASN A 83 -8.79 10.47 -7.84
CA ASN A 83 -7.82 9.70 -8.63
C ASN A 83 -7.00 8.68 -7.81
N ILE A 84 -7.34 8.51 -6.54
CA ILE A 84 -6.74 7.50 -5.66
C ILE A 84 -7.77 6.79 -4.79
N GLU A 85 -7.42 5.58 -4.39
CA GLU A 85 -8.13 4.80 -3.39
C GLU A 85 -7.15 4.43 -2.28
N LEU A 86 -7.65 4.39 -1.04
CA LEU A 86 -6.91 3.93 0.13
C LEU A 86 -7.72 2.79 0.76
N ALA A 87 -7.04 1.73 1.19
CA ALA A 87 -7.66 0.67 1.96
C ALA A 87 -6.74 0.26 3.10
N ARG A 88 -7.36 -0.19 4.19
CA ARG A 88 -6.68 -0.62 5.42
C ARG A 88 -7.30 -1.90 5.95
N VAL A 89 -6.49 -2.67 6.64
CA VAL A 89 -6.95 -3.89 7.33
C VAL A 89 -6.47 -3.86 8.76
N THR A 90 -7.41 -3.98 9.71
CA THR A 90 -7.09 -4.08 11.13
C THR A 90 -7.75 -5.31 11.73
N LYS A 91 -7.28 -5.75 12.90
CA LYS A 91 -7.85 -6.91 13.60
C LYS A 91 -9.31 -6.69 13.97
N GLU A 92 -9.68 -5.46 14.33
CA GLU A 92 -11.00 -5.11 14.86
C GLU A 92 -12.04 -4.89 13.76
N LYS A 93 -11.62 -4.27 12.64
CA LYS A 93 -12.54 -3.85 11.57
C LYS A 93 -12.42 -4.68 10.29
N GLY A 94 -11.40 -5.52 10.18
CA GLY A 94 -11.10 -6.24 8.94
C GLY A 94 -10.70 -5.28 7.82
N PHE A 95 -10.87 -5.73 6.57
CA PHE A 95 -10.58 -4.93 5.38
C PHE A 95 -11.64 -3.86 5.17
N HIS A 96 -11.18 -2.61 5.03
CA HIS A 96 -12.01 -1.42 4.82
C HIS A 96 -11.40 -0.56 3.72
N ILE A 97 -12.20 -0.26 2.70
CA ILE A 97 -11.86 0.74 1.68
C ILE A 97 -12.28 2.10 2.24
N ALA A 98 -11.33 3.03 2.33
CA ALA A 98 -11.55 4.35 2.87
C ALA A 98 -12.60 5.12 2.04
N THR A 99 -13.46 5.87 2.72
CA THR A 99 -14.40 6.76 2.02
C THR A 99 -13.67 7.99 1.47
N VAL A 100 -14.34 8.73 0.58
CA VAL A 100 -13.82 9.99 0.02
C VAL A 100 -13.44 10.98 1.13
N GLU A 101 -14.24 11.02 2.19
CA GLU A 101 -13.99 11.85 3.36
C GLU A 101 -12.73 11.40 4.11
N GLU A 102 -12.59 10.10 4.38
CA GLU A 102 -11.40 9.55 5.06
C GLU A 102 -10.12 9.78 4.25
N VAL A 103 -10.17 9.59 2.92
CA VAL A 103 -9.03 9.92 2.03
C VAL A 103 -8.72 11.43 2.10
N GLY A 104 -9.75 12.28 2.11
CA GLY A 104 -9.61 13.73 2.25
C GLY A 104 -8.96 14.14 3.57
N GLU A 105 -9.29 13.49 4.67
CA GLU A 105 -8.67 13.70 5.98
C GLU A 105 -7.17 13.36 5.94
N VAL A 106 -6.80 12.20 5.38
CA VAL A 106 -5.38 11.80 5.26
C VAL A 106 -4.62 12.79 4.37
N LEU A 107 -5.18 13.16 3.21
CA LEU A 107 -4.57 14.15 2.31
C LEU A 107 -4.42 15.53 2.95
N GLY A 108 -5.29 15.90 3.88
CA GLY A 108 -5.22 17.14 4.64
C GLY A 108 -4.08 17.18 5.66
N ARG A 109 -3.52 16.02 6.04
CA ARG A 109 -2.35 15.90 6.92
C ARG A 109 -1.01 15.95 6.17
N LEU A 110 -1.02 15.75 4.85
CA LEU A 110 0.16 15.80 3.95
C LEU A 110 0.58 17.21 3.54
#